data_AF-A0A926PVQ1-F1
#
_entry.id   AF-A0A926PVQ1-F1
#
_cell.length_a   1.000
_cell.length_b   1.000
_cell.length_c   1.000
_cell.angle_alpha   90.00
_cell.angle_beta   90.00
_cell.angle_gamma   90.00
#
_symmetry.space_group_name_H-M   'P 1'
#
loop_
_entity.id
_entity.type
_entity.pdbx_description
1 polymer ?
#
loop_
_entity_poly.entity_id
_entity_poly.type
_entity_poly.pdbx_seq_one_letter_code
_entity_poly.pdbx_strand_id
1 'polypeptide(L)' 'MITRFVTIEVSLTEPADLQRSILKALQVQGEPLRWAVAGVDADRQTAQIEAVVLSPTQFAIPFSSVTTV' A
#
# COMPACT_ATOMS: atom_id res chain seq x y z
N MET A 1 -2.77 -6.44 14.25
CA MET A 1 -3.30 -5.82 13.03
C MET A 1 -2.86 -4.37 13.03
N ILE A 2 -2.15 -3.92 11.99
CA ILE A 2 -1.72 -2.51 11.88
C ILE A 2 -2.32 -1.90 10.62
N THR A 3 -2.86 -0.69 10.76
CA THR A 3 -3.22 0.17 9.63
C THR A 3 -2.05 1.12 9.36
N ARG A 4 -1.66 1.25 8.10
CA ARG A 4 -0.64 2.23 7.69
C ARG A 4 -1.11 3.01 6.47
N PHE A 5 -0.66 4.25 6.40
CA PHE A 5 -0.83 5.09 5.22
C PHE A 5 0.35 4.87 4.27
N VAL A 6 0.07 4.64 3.00
CA VAL A 6 1.08 4.44 1.95
C VAL A 6 0.78 5.33 0.76
N THR A 7 1.86 5.79 0.12
CA THR A 7 1.81 6.54 -1.13
C THR A 7 2.52 5.71 -2.20
N ILE A 8 1.87 5.50 -3.33
CA ILE A 8 2.44 4.78 -4.48
C ILE A 8 2.28 5.60 -5.76
N GLU A 9 3.24 5.47 -6.67
CA GLU A 9 3.12 5.98 -8.03
C GLU A 9 2.76 4.83 -8.96
N VAL A 10 1.84 5.06 -9.89
CA VAL A 10 1.37 4.06 -10.86
C VAL A 10 1.30 4.71 -12.22
N SER A 11 1.75 4.02 -13.26
CA SER A 11 1.67 4.54 -14.63
C SER A 11 0.22 4.70 -15.09
N LEU A 12 -0.07 5.79 -15.80
CA LEU A 12 -1.34 6.01 -16.45
C LEU A 12 -1.43 5.07 -17.66
N THR A 13 -2.33 4.10 -17.56
CA THR A 13 -2.68 3.18 -18.66
C THR A 13 -4.13 3.41 -19.05
N GLU A 14 -4.64 2.58 -19.96
CA GLU A 14 -6.07 2.51 -20.24
C GLU A 14 -6.91 2.44 -18.94
N PRO A 15 -8.03 3.18 -18.83
CA PRO A 15 -8.81 3.28 -17.59
C PRO A 15 -9.24 1.92 -17.02
N ALA A 16 -9.53 0.95 -17.90
CA ALA A 16 -9.93 -0.40 -17.52
C ALA A 16 -8.82 -1.18 -16.80
N ASP A 17 -7.56 -0.91 -17.13
CA ASP A 17 -6.38 -1.59 -16.56
C ASP A 17 -5.71 -0.81 -15.45
N LEU A 18 -5.91 0.51 -15.41
CA LEU A 18 -5.38 1.38 -14.38
C LEU A 18 -5.91 0.98 -13.00
N GLN A 19 -7.23 0.77 -12.87
CA GLN A 19 -7.81 0.34 -11.59
C GLN A 19 -7.23 -0.99 -11.11
N ARG A 20 -7.06 -1.98 -12.00
CA ARG A 20 -6.45 -3.26 -11.65
C ARG A 20 -5.00 -3.10 -11.21
N SER A 21 -4.26 -2.25 -11.91
CA SER A 21 -2.84 -1.98 -11.62
C SER A 21 -2.67 -1.31 -10.26
N ILE A 22 -3.52 -0.34 -9.92
CA ILE A 22 -3.56 0.30 -8.60
C ILE A 22 -3.84 -0.74 -7.51
N LEU A 23 -4.91 -1.54 -7.66
CA LEU A 23 -5.27 -2.55 -6.66
C LEU A 23 -4.16 -3.59 -6.48
N LYS A 24 -3.53 -4.04 -7.57
CA LYS A 24 -2.41 -4.97 -7.53
C LYS A 24 -1.21 -4.39 -6.79
N ALA A 25 -0.86 -3.12 -7.06
CA ALA A 25 0.23 -2.43 -6.38
C ALA A 25 -0.04 -2.24 -4.89
N LEU A 26 -1.28 -1.91 -4.52
CA LEU A 26 -1.69 -1.77 -3.11
C LEU A 26 -1.68 -3.11 -2.37
N GLN A 27 -2.11 -4.20 -3.01
CA GLN A 27 -2.09 -5.55 -2.42
C GLN A 27 -0.69 -6.03 -2.03
N VAL A 28 0.36 -5.60 -2.75
CA VAL A 28 1.75 -5.88 -2.38
C VAL A 28 2.11 -5.23 -1.03
N GLN A 29 1.53 -4.06 -0.74
CA GLN A 29 1.74 -3.35 0.53
C GLN A 29 0.87 -3.96 1.64
N GLY A 30 -0.36 -4.35 1.35
CA GLY A 30 -1.29 -4.95 2.29
C GLY A 30 -2.70 -4.96 1.76
N GLU A 31 -3.67 -5.34 2.58
CA GLU A 31 -5.08 -5.31 2.17
C GLU A 31 -5.56 -3.85 2.08
N PRO A 32 -5.93 -3.35 0.89
CA PRO A 32 -6.37 -1.96 0.73
C PRO A 32 -7.77 -1.77 1.33
N LEU A 33 -7.89 -0.85 2.28
CA LEU A 33 -9.19 -0.50 2.88
C LEU A 33 -9.84 0.67 2.15
N ARG A 34 -9.06 1.74 1.91
CA ARG A 34 -9.49 2.94 1.21
C ARG A 34 -8.31 3.55 0.47
N TRP A 35 -8.52 4.01 -0.75
CA TRP A 35 -7.51 4.68 -1.54
C TRP A 35 -8.14 5.78 -2.40
N ALA A 36 -7.32 6.73 -2.83
CA ALA A 36 -7.72 7.81 -3.72
C ALA A 36 -6.53 8.22 -4.60
N VAL A 37 -6.83 8.74 -5.78
CA VAL A 37 -5.84 9.43 -6.63
C VAL A 37 -5.59 10.81 -5.98
N ALA A 38 -4.38 11.03 -5.50
CA ALA A 38 -3.97 12.29 -4.87
C ALA A 38 -3.44 13.30 -5.90
N GLY A 39 -2.89 12.81 -7.02
CA GLY A 39 -2.37 13.65 -8.09
C GLY A 39 -2.17 12.88 -9.38
N VAL A 40 -2.10 13.60 -10.49
CA VAL A 40 -1.80 13.06 -11.81
C VAL A 40 -0.73 13.92 -12.44
N ASP A 41 0.38 13.31 -12.83
CA ASP A 41 1.45 13.90 -13.60
C ASP A 41 1.30 13.45 -15.06
N ALA A 42 0.81 14.36 -15.90
CA ALA A 42 0.59 14.11 -17.32
C ALA A 42 1.90 14.08 -18.11
N ASP A 43 2.95 14.74 -17.65
CA ASP A 43 4.25 14.76 -18.35
C ASP A 43 4.98 13.43 -18.15
N ARG A 44 4.94 12.90 -16.93
CA ARG A 44 5.53 11.58 -16.59
C ARG A 44 4.59 10.41 -16.86
N GLN A 45 3.34 10.68 -17.24
CA GLN A 45 2.28 9.69 -17.41
C GLN A 45 2.12 8.81 -16.16
N THR A 46 2.06 9.42 -14.97
CA THR A 46 1.91 8.73 -13.68
C THR A 46 0.80 9.33 -12.84
N ALA A 47 0.13 8.49 -12.04
CA ALA A 47 -0.79 8.90 -10.99
C ALA A 47 -0.19 8.58 -9.62
N GLN A 48 -0.32 9.54 -8.71
CA GLN A 48 0.00 9.37 -7.31
C GLN A 48 -1.25 8.89 -6.57
N ILE A 49 -1.15 7.74 -5.91
CA ILE A 49 -2.22 7.12 -5.15
C ILE A 49 -1.84 7.12 -3.67
N GLU A 50 -2.78 7.56 -2.86
CA GLU A 50 -2.69 7.50 -1.41
C GLU A 50 -3.68 6.47 -0.89
N ALA A 51 -3.23 5.59 0.00
CA ALA A 51 -4.03 4.49 0.48
C ALA A 51 -3.79 4.17 1.96
N VAL A 52 -4.86 3.71 2.61
CA VAL A 52 -4.79 3.05 3.92
C VAL A 52 -4.84 1.55 3.67
N VAL A 53 -3.78 0.86 4.11
CA VAL A 53 -3.68 -0.60 4.01
C VAL A 53 -3.64 -1.24 5.38
N LEU A 54 -4.30 -2.40 5.50
CA LEU A 54 -4.24 -3.27 6.66
C LEU A 54 -3.17 -4.33 6.43
N SER A 55 -2.38 -4.62 7.46
CA SER A 55 -1.44 -5.73 7.41
C SER A 55 -1.35 -6.48 8.74
N PRO A 56 -1.09 -7.79 8.68
CA PRO A 56 -0.82 -8.56 9.88
C PRO A 56 0.41 -7.96 10.58
N THR A 57 0.25 -7.70 11.88
CA THR A 57 1.37 -7.25 12.70
C THR A 57 2.22 -8.46 13.02
N GLN A 58 3.39 -8.59 12.40
CA GLN A 58 4.38 -9.56 12.84
C GLN A 58 5.18 -8.93 13.99
N PHE A 59 4.66 -9.04 15.21
CA PHE A 59 5.48 -8.84 16.40
C PHE A 59 6.31 -10.11 16.61
N ALA A 60 7.48 -10.16 16.01
CA ALA A 60 8.50 -11.15 16.36
C ALA A 60 9.27 -10.62 17.57
N ILE A 61 8.78 -10.90 18.78
CA ILE A 61 9.65 -10.85 19.95
C ILE A 61 10.48 -12.14 19.87
N PRO A 62 11.81 -12.09 19.69
CA PRO A 62 12.61 -13.29 19.84
C PRO A 62 12.49 -13.75 21.30
N PHE A 63 11.91 -14.94 21.52
CA PHE A 63 11.77 -15.54 22.85
C PHE A 63 13.11 -15.70 23.59
N SER A 64 14.24 -15.59 22.89
CA SER A 64 15.58 -15.56 23.48
C SER A 64 15.87 -14.30 24.31
N SER A 65 15.01 -13.29 24.29
CA SER A 65 15.16 -12.06 25.07
C SER A 65 14.28 -12.00 26.33
N VAL A 66 13.54 -13.07 26.65
CA VAL A 66 12.70 -13.13 27.87
C VAL A 66 13.48 -13.85 28.98
N THR A 67 14.05 -13.09 29.91
CA THR A 67 14.54 -13.63 31.19
C THR A 67 13.40 -13.56 32.20
N THR A 68 12.87 -14.72 32.59
CA THR A 68 11.94 -14.83 33.72
C THR A 68 12.73 -14.60 35.01
N VAL A 69 12.41 -13.51 35.73
CA VAL A 69 12.88 -13.24 37.10
C VAL A 69 11.86 -13.71 38.13
#